data_AF-A0A969TBS3-F1
#
_entry.id   AF-A0A969TBS3-F1
#
_cell.length_a   1.000
_cell.length_b   1.000
_cell.length_c   1.000
_cell.angle_alpha   90.00
_cell.angle_beta   90.00
_cell.angle_gamma   90.00
#
_symmetry.space_group_name_H-M   'P 1'
#
loop_
_entity.id
_entity.type
_entity.pdbx_description
1 polymer ?
#
loop_
_entity_poly.entity_id
_entity_poly.type
_entity_poly.pdbx_seq_one_letter_code
_entity_poly.pdbx_strand_id
1 'polypeptide(L)'
;MIELLYLASQIQCGAGGSFLNIQVDVYHQEQLVKTMKVNERALIPVGSVNDLDFRYTIINNNTQCSLRTPTEMALTPGSQLPSMAGVYEQDSVQTLLSGLNNYEELFLVELGTTDRNSPAFDLQDVIFKVDNDPTISTPVTIYSD
;
A
#
# COMPACT_ATOMS: atom_id res chain seq x y z
N MET A 1 -2.13 -12.96 12.99
CA MET A 1 -1.13 -12.86 11.92
C MET A 1 -1.85 -12.25 10.75
N ILE A 2 -1.20 -11.37 10.02
CA ILE A 2 -1.77 -10.77 8.81
C ILE A 2 -0.84 -11.05 7.61
N GLU A 3 -1.37 -11.11 6.40
CA GLU A 3 -0.58 -11.05 5.17
C GLU A 3 -0.69 -9.65 4.57
N LEU A 4 0.45 -9.04 4.27
CA LEU A 4 0.52 -7.84 3.45
C LEU A 4 0.89 -8.23 2.02
N LEU A 5 0.15 -7.72 1.04
CA LEU A 5 0.50 -7.74 -0.38
C LEU A 5 0.64 -6.29 -0.87
N TYR A 6 1.85 -5.91 -1.27
CA TYR A 6 2.11 -4.59 -1.83
C TYR A 6 1.72 -4.57 -3.30
N LEU A 7 0.62 -3.94 -3.68
CA LEU A 7 0.04 -4.06 -5.02
C LEU A 7 0.62 -3.06 -6.02
N ALA A 8 0.77 -1.81 -5.62
CA ALA A 8 1.18 -0.74 -6.53
C ALA A 8 1.81 0.42 -5.77
N SER A 9 2.68 1.15 -6.46
CA SER A 9 3.16 2.46 -6.03
C SER A 9 3.37 3.35 -7.23
N GLN A 10 2.79 4.55 -7.24
CA GLN A 10 3.05 5.49 -8.32
C GLN A 10 3.01 6.93 -7.85
N ILE A 11 4.03 7.37 -7.10
CA ILE A 11 4.14 8.80 -6.78
C ILE A 11 4.50 9.61 -8.01
N GLN A 12 3.70 10.63 -8.30
CA GLN A 12 4.02 11.63 -9.32
C GLN A 12 4.78 12.80 -8.68
N CYS A 13 6.00 13.05 -9.16
CA CYS A 13 6.78 14.17 -8.64
C CYS A 13 6.33 15.52 -9.24
N GLY A 14 5.23 16.07 -8.73
CA GLY A 14 4.60 17.28 -9.26
C GLY A 14 3.81 17.03 -10.55
N ALA A 15 3.02 18.01 -10.97
CA ALA A 15 2.14 17.87 -12.13
C ALA A 15 2.93 17.56 -13.42
N GLY A 16 2.69 16.39 -14.02
CA GLY A 16 3.38 15.93 -15.24
C GLY A 16 4.80 15.40 -15.01
N GLY A 17 5.21 15.22 -13.75
CA GLY A 17 6.53 14.70 -13.38
C GLY A 17 6.70 13.20 -13.65
N SER A 18 7.94 12.72 -13.48
CA SER A 18 8.22 11.28 -13.54
C SER A 18 7.55 10.54 -12.39
N PHE A 19 7.10 9.33 -12.70
CA PHE A 19 6.64 8.38 -11.70
C PHE A 19 7.84 7.71 -11.02
N LEU A 20 7.81 7.67 -9.69
CA LEU A 20 8.87 7.07 -8.89
C LEU A 20 8.33 5.88 -8.10
N ASN A 21 9.16 4.86 -7.93
CA ASN A 21 8.78 3.69 -7.14
C ASN A 21 9.04 3.95 -5.65
N ILE A 22 8.18 3.42 -4.80
CA ILE A 22 8.31 3.52 -3.35
C ILE A 22 8.69 2.16 -2.77
N GLN A 23 9.75 2.16 -1.95
CA GLN A 23 10.03 1.08 -1.01
C GLN A 23 9.33 1.37 0.31
N VAL A 24 8.76 0.34 0.92
CA VAL A 24 8.11 0.46 2.23
C VAL A 24 8.85 -0.38 3.25
N ASP A 25 9.37 0.26 4.29
CA ASP A 25 9.90 -0.41 5.46
C ASP A 25 8.78 -0.53 6.50
N VAL A 26 8.42 -1.77 6.84
CA VAL A 26 7.35 -2.13 7.78
C VAL A 26 7.97 -2.41 9.13
N TYR A 27 7.47 -1.76 10.17
CA TYR A 27 7.93 -1.87 11.55
C TYR A 27 6.83 -2.38 12.46
N HIS A 28 7.21 -3.08 13.52
CA HIS A 28 6.36 -3.42 14.66
C HIS A 28 7.12 -3.06 15.93
N GLN A 29 6.58 -2.18 16.76
CA GLN A 29 7.24 -1.71 18.00
C GLN A 29 8.69 -1.25 17.75
N GLU A 30 8.87 -0.36 16.77
CA GLU A 30 10.18 0.19 16.34
C GLU A 30 11.17 -0.82 15.71
N GLN A 31 10.82 -2.11 15.64
CA GLN A 31 11.66 -3.12 14.98
C GLN A 31 11.26 -3.27 13.52
N LEU A 32 12.25 -3.18 12.62
CA LEU A 32 12.04 -3.45 11.19
C LEU A 32 11.69 -4.93 11.02
N VAL A 33 10.47 -5.23 10.57
CA VAL A 33 10.03 -6.60 10.30
C VAL A 33 10.21 -6.99 8.84
N LYS A 34 10.02 -6.06 7.92
CA LYS A 34 10.12 -6.32 6.48
C LYS A 34 10.36 -5.03 5.70
N THR A 35 11.26 -5.08 4.73
CA THR A 35 11.30 -4.13 3.63
C THR A 35 10.53 -4.73 2.45
N MET A 36 9.51 -4.03 1.95
CA MET A 36 8.62 -4.48 0.88
C MET A 36 8.81 -3.66 -0.39
N LYS A 37 8.79 -4.38 -1.52
CA LYS A 37 8.70 -3.82 -2.88
C LYS A 37 7.36 -4.19 -3.51
N VAL A 38 6.96 -3.45 -4.55
CA VAL A 38 5.72 -3.74 -5.29
C VAL A 38 5.72 -5.20 -5.75
N ASN A 39 4.56 -5.85 -5.62
CA ASN A 39 4.27 -7.27 -5.80
C ASN A 39 4.84 -8.23 -4.74
N GLU A 40 5.49 -7.73 -3.69
CA GLU A 40 5.91 -8.59 -2.59
C GLU A 40 4.76 -8.92 -1.63
N ARG A 41 4.82 -10.13 -1.07
CA ARG A 41 3.98 -10.59 0.02
C ARG A 41 4.78 -10.81 1.29
N ALA A 42 4.17 -10.57 2.44
CA ALA A 42 4.79 -10.83 3.74
C ALA A 42 3.73 -11.26 4.77
N LEU A 43 3.96 -12.41 5.41
CA LEU A 43 3.23 -12.81 6.62
C LEU A 43 3.89 -12.17 7.84
N ILE A 44 3.11 -11.37 8.58
CA ILE A 44 3.60 -10.60 9.72
C ILE A 44 2.85 -11.05 10.99
N PRO A 45 3.58 -11.40 12.08
CA PRO A 45 2.98 -11.98 13.29
C PRO A 45 2.32 -10.93 14.20
N VAL A 46 1.45 -10.10 13.65
CA VAL A 46 0.64 -9.10 14.38
C VAL A 46 -0.87 -9.42 14.29
N GLY A 47 -1.68 -8.71 15.07
CA GLY A 47 -3.13 -8.90 15.12
C GLY A 47 -3.88 -8.01 14.13
N SER A 48 -3.33 -6.84 13.81
CA SER A 48 -3.91 -5.86 12.90
C SER A 48 -2.83 -5.08 12.15
N VAL A 49 -3.17 -4.53 10.99
CA VAL A 49 -2.30 -3.56 10.30
C VAL A 49 -2.03 -2.32 11.15
N ASN A 50 -2.95 -1.96 12.06
CA ASN A 50 -2.80 -0.84 12.99
C ASN A 50 -1.70 -1.06 14.04
N ASP A 51 -1.21 -2.29 14.19
CA ASP A 51 -0.06 -2.59 15.05
C ASP A 51 1.28 -2.27 14.35
N LEU A 52 1.25 -1.89 13.07
CA LEU A 52 2.44 -1.66 12.25
C LEU A 52 2.65 -0.16 12.00
N ASP A 53 3.93 0.21 11.89
CA ASP A 53 4.33 1.51 11.38
C ASP A 53 4.96 1.34 9.99
N PHE A 54 4.60 2.22 9.05
CA PHE A 54 5.12 2.21 7.70
C PHE A 54 6.05 3.39 7.45
N ARG A 55 7.24 3.13 6.90
CA ARG A 55 8.17 4.17 6.45
C ARG A 55 8.41 4.06 4.96
N TYR A 56 8.32 5.19 4.28
CA TYR A 56 8.33 5.26 2.83
C TYR A 56 9.64 5.86 2.32
N THR A 57 10.27 5.22 1.33
CA THR A 57 11.49 5.71 0.71
C THR A 57 11.36 5.66 -0.81
N ILE A 58 11.76 6.75 -1.49
CA ILE A 58 11.81 6.80 -2.95
C ILE A 58 13.00 6.00 -3.45
N ILE A 59 12.76 5.04 -4.34
CA ILE A 59 13.81 4.29 -5.02
C ILE A 59 14.36 5.14 -6.17
N ASN A 60 15.69 5.29 -6.23
CA ASN A 60 16.40 6.02 -7.31
C ASN A 60 15.88 7.46 -7.54
N ASN A 61 15.87 8.26 -6.47
CA ASN A 61 15.34 9.64 -6.47
C ASN A 61 16.22 10.67 -7.23
N ASN A 62 16.42 10.45 -8.53
CA ASN A 62 17.23 11.34 -9.38
C ASN A 62 16.57 12.70 -9.62
N THR A 63 15.25 12.80 -9.41
CA THR A 63 14.46 14.02 -9.57
C THR A 63 14.42 14.89 -8.31
N GLN A 64 15.05 14.44 -7.21
CA GLN A 64 15.03 15.11 -5.90
C GLN A 64 13.61 15.34 -5.36
N CYS A 65 12.70 14.41 -5.62
CA CYS A 65 11.36 14.45 -5.06
C CYS A 65 11.40 14.33 -3.54
N SER A 66 10.48 15.02 -2.86
CA SER A 66 10.33 14.95 -1.42
C SER A 66 8.97 14.38 -1.08
N LEU A 67 8.94 13.33 -0.26
CA LEU A 67 7.69 12.80 0.28
C LEU A 67 7.13 13.78 1.30
N ARG A 68 5.80 13.87 1.35
CA ARG A 68 5.06 14.56 2.39
C ARG A 68 4.72 13.61 3.52
N THR A 69 4.18 14.18 4.60
CA THR A 69 3.56 13.38 5.66
C THR A 69 2.46 12.52 5.05
N PRO A 70 2.47 11.20 5.28
CA PRO A 70 1.48 10.31 4.70
C PRO A 70 0.05 10.69 5.09
N THR A 71 -0.87 10.63 4.14
CA THR A 71 -2.30 10.54 4.43
C THR A 71 -2.76 9.12 4.13
N GLU A 72 -3.31 8.45 5.13
CA GLU A 72 -3.63 7.02 5.07
C GLU A 72 -5.15 6.79 5.12
N MET A 73 -5.60 5.71 4.47
CA MET A 73 -7.00 5.29 4.47
C MET A 73 -7.10 3.76 4.38
N ALA A 74 -7.83 3.16 5.31
CA ALA A 74 -8.20 1.75 5.25
C ALA A 74 -9.64 1.59 4.74
N LEU A 75 -9.86 0.64 3.84
CA LEU A 75 -11.15 0.35 3.22
C LEU A 75 -11.47 -1.14 3.34
N THR A 76 -12.54 -1.46 4.06
CA THR A 76 -13.10 -2.81 4.15
C THR A 76 -14.02 -3.10 2.96
N PRO A 77 -14.40 -4.37 2.72
CA PRO A 77 -15.31 -4.72 1.64
C PRO A 77 -16.62 -3.93 1.73
N GLY A 78 -17.09 -3.41 0.60
CA GLY A 78 -18.32 -2.59 0.54
C GLY A 78 -18.16 -1.13 0.97
N SER A 79 -16.95 -0.70 1.36
CA SER A 79 -16.66 0.73 1.56
C SER A 79 -16.91 1.54 0.29
N GLN A 80 -17.32 2.79 0.44
CA GLN A 80 -17.44 3.72 -0.68
C GLN A 80 -16.11 4.46 -0.88
N LEU A 81 -15.63 4.51 -2.12
CA LEU A 81 -14.49 5.37 -2.43
C LEU A 81 -14.92 6.84 -2.39
N PRO A 82 -14.14 7.73 -1.75
CA PRO A 82 -14.40 9.15 -1.81
C PRO A 82 -14.25 9.66 -3.24
N SER A 83 -15.16 10.53 -3.68
CA SER A 83 -14.97 11.25 -4.93
C SER A 83 -13.84 12.27 -4.75
N MET A 84 -12.73 12.03 -5.45
CA MET A 84 -11.53 12.87 -5.39
C MET A 84 -11.21 13.39 -6.78
N ALA A 85 -10.93 14.69 -6.87
CA ALA A 85 -10.74 15.39 -8.15
C ALA A 85 -9.44 15.00 -8.87
N GLY A 86 -8.41 14.56 -8.14
CA GLY A 86 -7.10 14.23 -8.67
C GLY A 86 -6.90 12.77 -9.11
N VAL A 87 -7.94 11.94 -9.02
CA VAL A 87 -7.73 10.51 -9.20
C VAL A 87 -7.80 10.10 -10.67
N TYR A 88 -6.69 9.58 -11.17
CA TYR A 88 -6.63 8.96 -12.49
C TYR A 88 -6.99 7.47 -12.49
N GLU A 89 -6.83 6.75 -11.36
CA GLU A 89 -7.00 5.27 -11.29
C GLU A 89 -8.11 4.79 -10.33
N GLN A 90 -9.16 5.61 -10.13
CA GLN A 90 -10.25 5.34 -9.17
C GLN A 90 -10.98 4.03 -9.50
N ASP A 91 -11.15 3.74 -10.79
CA ASP A 91 -11.74 2.49 -11.29
C ASP A 91 -10.88 1.26 -10.96
N SER A 92 -9.55 1.41 -10.98
CA SER A 92 -8.62 0.34 -10.59
C SER A 92 -8.75 0.03 -9.10
N VAL A 93 -8.79 1.05 -8.23
CA VAL A 93 -9.01 0.85 -6.79
C VAL A 93 -10.40 0.29 -6.51
N GLN A 94 -11.44 0.74 -7.22
CA GLN A 94 -12.78 0.17 -7.07
C GLN A 94 -12.79 -1.31 -7.43
N THR A 95 -12.04 -1.71 -8.48
CA THR A 95 -11.88 -3.10 -8.88
C THR A 95 -11.18 -3.92 -7.80
N LEU A 96 -10.08 -3.42 -7.24
CA LEU A 96 -9.38 -4.05 -6.12
C LEU A 96 -10.29 -4.20 -4.89
N LEU A 97 -11.04 -3.15 -4.54
CA LEU A 97 -11.94 -3.11 -3.40
C LEU A 97 -13.09 -4.11 -3.54
N SER A 98 -13.64 -4.21 -4.75
CA SER A 98 -14.73 -5.15 -5.08
C SER A 98 -14.27 -6.61 -5.07
N GLY A 99 -12.96 -6.85 -5.23
CA GLY A 99 -12.34 -8.17 -5.20
C GLY A 99 -11.93 -8.64 -3.80
N LEU A 100 -12.11 -7.82 -2.76
CA LEU A 100 -11.79 -8.21 -1.39
C LEU A 100 -12.79 -9.22 -0.83
N ASN A 101 -12.30 -10.16 -0.03
CA ASN A 101 -13.14 -11.00 0.82
C ASN A 101 -13.34 -10.37 2.21
N ASN A 102 -14.18 -11.00 3.05
CA ASN A 102 -14.62 -10.43 4.34
C ASN A 102 -13.50 -10.22 5.38
N TYR A 103 -12.33 -10.82 5.20
CA TYR A 103 -11.19 -10.68 6.11
C TYR A 103 -10.11 -9.75 5.56
N GLU A 104 -10.31 -9.25 4.34
CA GLU A 104 -9.36 -8.40 3.66
C GLU A 104 -9.75 -6.92 3.76
N GLU A 105 -8.74 -6.06 3.73
CA GLU A 105 -8.91 -4.61 3.59
C GLU A 105 -7.87 -4.05 2.60
N LEU A 106 -8.19 -2.92 1.98
CA LEU A 106 -7.22 -2.12 1.25
C LEU A 106 -6.70 -1.01 2.13
N PHE A 107 -5.38 -0.89 2.22
CA PHE A 107 -4.70 0.20 2.88
C PHE A 107 -4.03 1.09 1.83
N LEU A 108 -4.53 2.32 1.74
CA LEU A 108 -4.21 3.32 0.75
C LEU A 108 -3.40 4.46 1.38
N VAL A 109 -2.42 4.98 0.65
CA VAL A 109 -1.53 6.04 1.15
C VAL A 109 -1.29 7.08 0.06
N GLU A 110 -1.36 8.34 0.46
CA GLU A 110 -0.88 9.51 -0.30
C GLU A 110 0.40 10.06 0.34
N LEU A 111 1.39 10.37 -0.49
CA LEU A 111 2.72 10.84 -0.16
C LEU A 111 3.15 12.08 -0.98
N GLY A 112 2.47 12.41 -2.08
CA GLY A 112 2.79 13.52 -2.97
C GLY A 112 2.33 14.88 -2.43
N THR A 113 1.14 14.94 -1.83
CA THR A 113 0.56 16.18 -1.30
C THR A 113 -0.40 15.93 -0.14
N THR A 114 -0.62 16.95 0.70
CA THR A 114 -1.65 16.93 1.74
C THR A 114 -2.88 17.76 1.37
N ASP A 115 -2.84 18.49 0.25
CA ASP A 115 -3.98 19.25 -0.26
C ASP A 115 -4.95 18.34 -1.02
N ARG A 116 -6.08 18.02 -0.38
CA ARG A 116 -7.14 17.15 -0.92
C ARG A 116 -7.81 17.68 -2.19
N ASN A 117 -7.61 18.95 -2.53
CA ASN A 117 -8.16 19.56 -3.74
C ASN A 117 -7.15 19.54 -4.90
N SER A 118 -5.91 19.12 -4.63
CA SER A 118 -4.87 19.03 -5.64
C SER A 118 -5.19 17.91 -6.64
N PRO A 119 -4.96 18.11 -7.94
CA PRO A 119 -5.03 17.03 -8.92
C PRO A 119 -3.96 15.94 -8.72
N ALA A 120 -2.99 16.19 -7.83
CA ALA A 120 -1.98 15.21 -7.43
C ALA A 120 -2.34 14.48 -6.13
N PHE A 121 -3.53 14.72 -5.55
CA PHE A 121 -4.02 13.98 -4.38
C PHE A 121 -4.96 12.87 -4.85
N ASP A 122 -4.56 11.61 -4.68
CA ASP A 122 -5.34 10.47 -5.15
C ASP A 122 -5.39 9.26 -4.20
N LEU A 123 -4.65 9.30 -3.08
CA LEU A 123 -4.53 8.22 -2.09
C LEU A 123 -3.94 6.91 -2.65
N GLN A 124 -3.23 6.95 -3.77
CA GLN A 124 -2.78 5.74 -4.49
C GLN A 124 -1.27 5.69 -4.70
N ASP A 125 -0.50 6.52 -3.99
CA ASP A 125 0.96 6.47 -4.01
C ASP A 125 1.51 5.14 -3.48
N VAL A 126 0.82 4.52 -2.52
CA VAL A 126 1.07 3.15 -2.04
C VAL A 126 -0.27 2.45 -1.79
N ILE A 127 -0.39 1.23 -2.30
CA ILE A 127 -1.57 0.36 -2.09
C ILE A 127 -1.12 -0.97 -1.51
N PHE A 128 -1.58 -1.26 -0.29
CA PHE A 128 -1.52 -2.60 0.29
C PHE A 128 -2.89 -3.26 0.25
N LYS A 129 -2.90 -4.55 -0.05
CA LYS A 129 -3.97 -5.44 0.37
C LYS A 129 -3.52 -6.14 1.65
N VAL A 130 -4.36 -6.07 2.66
CA VAL A 130 -4.14 -6.71 3.96
C VAL A 130 -5.14 -7.86 4.08
N ASP A 131 -4.66 -9.07 4.35
CA ASP A 131 -5.48 -10.21 4.71
C ASP A 131 -5.34 -10.45 6.22
N ASN A 132 -6.44 -10.28 6.96
CA ASN A 132 -6.47 -10.43 8.43
C ASN A 132 -6.72 -11.89 8.87
N ASP A 133 -7.01 -12.81 7.95
CA ASP A 133 -7.12 -14.25 8.21
C ASP A 133 -6.36 -15.06 7.15
N PRO A 134 -5.03 -14.85 7.02
CA PRO A 134 -4.27 -15.45 5.96
C PRO A 134 -4.21 -16.98 6.14
N THR A 135 -4.76 -17.70 5.17
CA THR A 135 -4.56 -19.15 5.11
C THR A 135 -3.10 -19.42 4.78
N ILE A 136 -2.35 -20.00 5.71
CA ILE A 136 -0.99 -20.48 5.45
C ILE A 136 -1.10 -21.61 4.45
N SER A 137 -0.91 -21.32 3.16
CA SER A 137 -0.61 -22.37 2.19
C SER A 137 0.74 -22.95 2.61
N THR A 138 0.71 -24.12 3.25
CA THR A 138 1.91 -24.87 3.62
C THR A 138 2.87 -24.91 2.43
N PRO A 139 4.17 -24.62 2.60
CA PRO A 139 5.12 -24.84 1.53
C PRO A 139 5.02 -26.31 1.11
N VAL A 140 4.67 -26.56 -0.15
CA VAL A 140 4.77 -27.88 -0.76
C VAL A 140 6.23 -28.28 -0.65
N THR A 141 6.55 -29.11 0.34
CA THR A 141 7.85 -29.76 0.42
C THR A 141 7.84 -30.79 -0.69
N ILE A 142 8.40 -30.43 -1.85
CA ILE A 142 8.70 -31.41 -2.88
C ILE A 142 9.87 -32.23 -2.31
N TYR A 143 9.56 -33.38 -1.71
CA TYR A 143 10.57 -34.42 -1.54
C TYR A 143 10.93 -34.91 -2.94
N SER A 144 12.18 -34.74 -3.33
CA SER A 144 12.76 -35.48 -4.45
C SER A 144 13.08 -36.89 -3.94
N ASP A 145 12.48 -37.90 -4.57
CA ASP A 145 12.92 -39.30 -4.47
C ASP A 145 14.34 -39.48 -5.03
#